data_AF-A0A9P7SEQ9-F1
#
_entry.id   AF-A0A9P7SEQ9-F1
#
_cell.length_a   1.000
_cell.length_b   1.000
_cell.length_c   1.000
_cell.angle_alpha   90.00
_cell.angle_beta   90.00
_cell.angle_gamma   90.00
#
_symmetry.space_group_name_H-M   'P 1'
#
loop_
_entity.id
_entity.type
_entity.pdbx_description
1 polymer ?
#
loop_
_entity_poly.entity_id
_entity_poly.type
_entity_poly.pdbx_seq_one_letter_code
_entity_poly.pdbx_strand_id
1 'polypeptide(L)'
;MSSLQSDDDFLRKWIDPDTGKLKFPRFHDYNLKERTVAGADLFRIQYYKRMTEASKVLRVPYQQEEAEILMWAHRRITQGHHIKDLALVQHANAIFTAREDCPPDKQASHRWAQRFIKRNAHIFKRTATHPRYAK
;
A
#
# COMPACT_ATOMS: atom_id res chain seq x y z
N MET A 1 -23.12 -11.47 -7.33
CA MET A 1 -22.67 -12.50 -6.37
C MET A 1 -21.17 -12.81 -6.55
N SER A 2 -20.26 -11.82 -6.59
CA SER A 2 -18.86 -12.07 -7.00
C SER A 2 -17.79 -11.23 -6.27
N SER A 3 -18.04 -10.74 -5.05
CA SER A 3 -17.01 -10.02 -4.26
C SER A 3 -16.26 -10.94 -3.30
N LEU A 4 -16.96 -11.91 -2.69
CA LEU A 4 -16.42 -12.72 -1.59
C LEU A 4 -15.27 -13.66 -2.01
N GLN A 5 -15.31 -14.20 -3.23
CA GLN A 5 -14.21 -15.05 -3.73
C GLN A 5 -12.89 -14.27 -3.85
N SER A 6 -12.96 -13.01 -4.25
CA SER A 6 -11.75 -12.20 -4.39
C SER A 6 -11.11 -11.91 -3.04
N ASP A 7 -11.91 -11.65 -2.00
CA ASP A 7 -11.40 -11.29 -0.68
C ASP A 7 -10.77 -12.50 0.04
N ASP A 8 -11.36 -13.69 -0.10
CA ASP A 8 -10.79 -14.94 0.41
C ASP A 8 -9.48 -15.31 -0.30
N ASP A 9 -9.36 -15.05 -1.61
CA ASP A 9 -8.13 -15.26 -2.36
C ASP A 9 -7.02 -14.30 -1.89
N PHE A 10 -7.35 -13.03 -1.62
CA PHE A 10 -6.42 -12.07 -1.01
C PHE A 10 -6.01 -12.46 0.40
N LEU A 11 -6.94 -12.99 1.20
CA LEU A 11 -6.65 -13.47 2.55
C LEU A 11 -5.67 -14.65 2.50
N ARG A 12 -5.96 -15.68 1.70
CA ARG A 12 -5.14 -16.89 1.54
C ARG A 12 -3.77 -16.62 0.93
N LYS A 13 -3.61 -15.51 0.21
CA LYS A 13 -2.32 -15.08 -0.33
C LYS A 13 -1.34 -14.70 0.77
N TRP A 14 -1.80 -14.06 1.84
CA TRP A 14 -0.94 -13.50 2.88
C TRP A 14 -1.02 -14.23 4.22
N ILE A 15 -2.16 -14.85 4.50
CA ILE A 15 -2.43 -15.63 5.70
C ILE A 15 -2.43 -17.11 5.35
N ASP A 16 -1.69 -17.88 6.13
CA ASP A 16 -1.69 -19.33 6.09
C ASP A 16 -3.01 -19.84 6.68
N PRO A 17 -3.82 -20.58 5.90
CA PRO A 17 -5.17 -20.99 6.32
C PRO A 17 -5.15 -22.01 7.45
N ASP A 18 -4.08 -22.79 7.58
CA ASP A 18 -3.97 -23.86 8.57
C ASP A 18 -3.55 -23.31 9.94
N THR A 19 -2.73 -22.26 9.93
CA THR A 19 -2.19 -21.66 11.17
C THR A 19 -2.81 -20.32 11.53
N GLY A 20 -3.53 -19.67 10.60
CA GLY A 20 -4.05 -18.31 10.74
C GLY A 20 -2.97 -17.23 10.83
N LYS A 21 -1.70 -17.58 10.57
CA LYS A 21 -0.55 -16.67 10.71
C LYS A 21 -0.16 -16.07 9.37
N LEU A 22 0.55 -14.95 9.43
CA LEU A 22 1.20 -14.37 8.27
C LEU A 22 2.21 -15.36 7.67
N LYS A 23 2.21 -15.48 6.35
CA LYS A 23 3.16 -16.31 5.58
C LYS A 23 4.59 -15.75 5.56
N PHE A 24 4.87 -14.70 6.33
CA PHE A 24 6.20 -14.12 6.47
C PHE A 24 6.92 -14.78 7.66
N PRO A 25 7.86 -15.71 7.43
CA PRO A 25 8.53 -16.42 8.52
C PRO A 25 9.43 -15.50 9.36
N ARG A 26 9.99 -14.45 8.74
CA ARG A 26 10.82 -13.43 9.39
C ARG A 26 10.62 -12.08 8.73
N PHE A 27 10.88 -11.02 9.48
CA PHE A 27 10.78 -9.63 9.01
C PHE A 27 12.16 -9.09 8.69
N HIS A 28 12.51 -9.07 7.40
CA HIS A 28 13.79 -8.59 6.88
C HIS A 28 13.58 -7.43 5.91
N ASP A 29 14.64 -6.66 5.66
CA ASP A 29 14.56 -5.52 4.74
C ASP A 29 14.25 -5.95 3.30
N TYR A 30 14.72 -7.13 2.88
CA TYR A 30 14.46 -7.64 1.54
C TYR A 30 12.98 -7.97 1.29
N ASN A 31 12.23 -8.39 2.32
CA ASN A 31 10.80 -8.70 2.22
C ASN A 31 9.89 -7.56 2.69
N LEU A 32 10.46 -6.39 2.96
CA LEU A 32 9.72 -5.19 3.34
C LEU A 32 8.66 -4.79 2.30
N LYS A 33 9.00 -4.99 1.02
CA LYS A 33 8.11 -4.71 -0.12
C LYS A 33 6.90 -5.64 -0.14
N GLU A 34 7.10 -6.93 0.09
CA GLU A 34 5.97 -7.87 0.13
C GLU A 34 5.10 -7.62 1.35
N ARG A 35 5.70 -7.36 2.51
CA ARG A 35 4.97 -7.02 3.75
C ARG A 35 4.15 -5.73 3.61
N THR A 36 4.66 -4.77 2.84
CA THR A 36 3.92 -3.56 2.46
C THR A 36 2.63 -3.89 1.72
N VAL A 37 2.74 -4.67 0.65
CA VAL A 37 1.60 -5.02 -0.20
C VAL A 37 0.61 -5.87 0.59
N ALA A 38 1.12 -6.81 1.40
CA ALA A 38 0.30 -7.60 2.32
C ALA A 38 -0.50 -6.74 3.29
N GLY A 39 0.11 -5.69 3.85
CA GLY A 39 -0.59 -4.78 4.76
C GLY A 39 -1.73 -4.02 4.08
N ALA A 40 -1.49 -3.54 2.86
CA ALA A 40 -2.51 -2.85 2.06
C ALA A 40 -3.64 -3.80 1.63
N ASP A 41 -3.30 -5.01 1.18
CA ASP A 41 -4.27 -6.03 0.77
C ASP A 41 -5.13 -6.49 1.96
N LEU A 42 -4.52 -6.80 3.11
CA LEU A 42 -5.22 -7.24 4.33
C LEU A 42 -6.10 -6.14 4.93
N PHE A 43 -5.68 -4.88 4.85
CA PHE A 43 -6.55 -3.76 5.24
C PHE A 43 -7.72 -3.58 4.25
N ARG A 44 -7.49 -3.74 2.95
CA ARG A 44 -8.54 -3.62 1.92
C ARG A 44 -9.69 -4.59 2.15
N ILE A 45 -9.39 -5.83 2.54
CA ILE A 45 -10.40 -6.86 2.84
C ILE A 45 -10.94 -6.78 4.27
N GLN A 46 -10.64 -5.69 4.99
CA GLN A 46 -11.03 -5.46 6.39
C GLN A 46 -10.52 -6.51 7.40
N TYR A 47 -9.50 -7.29 7.04
CA TYR A 47 -8.86 -8.23 7.98
C TYR A 47 -8.19 -7.46 9.14
N TYR A 48 -7.51 -6.36 8.82
CA TYR A 48 -7.11 -5.38 9.83
C TYR A 48 -8.08 -4.20 9.81
N LYS A 49 -8.57 -3.79 10.98
CA LYS A 49 -9.52 -2.69 11.10
C LYS A 49 -8.88 -1.34 10.78
N ARG A 50 -7.58 -1.22 11.03
CA ARG A 50 -6.80 0.00 10.79
C ARG A 50 -5.49 -0.34 10.09
N MET A 51 -5.06 0.51 9.15
CA MET A 51 -3.78 0.35 8.45
C MET A 51 -2.57 0.44 9.39
N THR A 52 -2.73 1.14 10.53
CA THR A 52 -1.74 1.19 11.61
C THR A 52 -1.52 -0.15 12.28
N GLU A 53 -2.57 -0.94 12.43
CA GLU A 53 -2.53 -2.30 12.94
C GLU A 53 -1.77 -3.19 11.97
N ALA A 54 -2.14 -3.14 10.68
CA ALA A 54 -1.45 -3.86 9.61
C ALA A 54 0.05 -3.51 9.57
N SER A 55 0.39 -2.22 9.61
CA SER A 55 1.78 -1.73 9.56
C SER A 55 2.60 -2.17 10.78
N LYS A 56 2.00 -2.15 11.98
CA LYS A 56 2.65 -2.64 13.22
C LYS A 56 2.90 -4.14 13.15
N VAL A 57 1.88 -4.92 12.80
CA VAL A 57 1.96 -6.38 12.75
C VAL A 57 2.95 -6.83 11.68
N LEU A 58 2.95 -6.19 10.52
CA LEU A 58 3.85 -6.50 9.41
C LEU A 58 5.20 -5.78 9.52
N ARG A 59 5.47 -5.03 10.59
CA ARG A 59 6.70 -4.23 10.80
C ARG A 59 7.10 -3.44 9.55
N VAL A 60 6.15 -2.72 8.98
CA VAL A 60 6.38 -1.84 7.84
C VAL A 60 6.48 -0.40 8.37
N PRO A 61 7.55 0.35 8.05
CA PRO A 61 7.77 1.69 8.56
C PRO A 61 6.92 2.70 7.77
N TYR A 62 5.60 2.60 7.90
CA TYR A 62 4.71 3.66 7.47
C TYR A 62 4.47 4.64 8.62
N GLN A 63 4.76 5.91 8.39
CA GLN A 63 3.98 6.95 9.05
C GLN A 63 2.53 6.79 8.56
N GLN A 64 1.55 6.91 9.45
CA GLN A 64 0.15 6.51 9.17
C GLN A 64 -0.39 7.16 7.88
N GLU A 65 0.03 8.39 7.64
CA GLU A 65 -0.33 9.23 6.51
C GLU A 65 0.29 8.71 5.20
N GLU A 66 1.54 8.21 5.24
CA GLU A 66 2.20 7.63 4.06
C GLU A 66 1.54 6.31 3.63
N ALA A 67 0.98 5.54 4.57
CA ALA A 67 0.23 4.32 4.25
C ALA A 67 -1.04 4.65 3.46
N GLU A 68 -1.76 5.69 3.85
CA GLU A 68 -2.97 6.15 3.16
C GLU A 68 -2.65 6.65 1.76
N ILE A 69 -1.57 7.43 1.62
CA ILE A 69 -1.09 7.91 0.31
C ILE A 69 -0.70 6.73 -0.59
N LEU A 70 -0.04 5.71 -0.03
CA LEU A 70 0.34 4.50 -0.75
C LEU A 70 -0.88 3.71 -1.23
N MET A 71 -1.91 3.58 -0.39
CA MET A 71 -3.15 2.90 -0.74
C MET A 71 -3.91 3.61 -1.86
N TRP A 72 -4.05 4.93 -1.74
CA TRP A 72 -4.64 5.73 -2.81
C TRP A 72 -3.88 5.53 -4.12
N ALA A 73 -2.55 5.56 -4.06
CA ALA A 73 -1.72 5.36 -5.24
C ALA A 73 -1.91 3.96 -5.83
N HIS A 74 -1.85 2.92 -5.02
CA HIS A 74 -2.06 1.54 -5.45
C HIS A 74 -3.43 1.34 -6.10
N ARG A 75 -4.50 1.91 -5.52
CA ARG A 75 -5.86 1.84 -6.09
C ARG A 75 -5.93 2.50 -7.47
N ARG A 76 -5.36 3.70 -7.62
CA ARG A 76 -5.34 4.43 -8.90
C ARG A 76 -4.57 3.66 -9.96
N ILE A 77 -3.42 3.10 -9.61
CA ILE A 77 -2.60 2.29 -10.52
C ILE A 77 -3.34 1.00 -10.93
N THR A 78 -3.99 0.32 -9.98
CA THR A 78 -4.79 -0.89 -10.25
C THR A 78 -5.95 -0.61 -11.21
N GLN A 79 -6.54 0.58 -11.15
CA GLN A 79 -7.57 1.06 -12.09
C GLN A 79 -6.99 1.50 -13.45
N GLY A 80 -5.69 1.33 -13.67
CA GLY A 80 -5.01 1.70 -14.91
C GLY A 80 -4.64 3.19 -15.01
N HIS A 81 -4.79 3.96 -13.94
CA HIS A 81 -4.40 5.37 -13.94
C HIS A 81 -2.91 5.55 -13.70
N HIS A 82 -2.30 6.44 -14.50
CA HIS A 82 -0.98 6.95 -14.23
C HIS A 82 -1.06 8.09 -13.20
N ILE A 83 -0.21 8.04 -12.17
CA ILE A 83 -0.16 9.08 -11.14
C ILE A 83 0.93 10.08 -11.51
N LYS A 84 0.54 11.35 -11.66
CA LYS A 84 1.48 12.47 -11.82
C LYS A 84 1.98 12.91 -10.44
N ASP A 85 3.23 13.37 -10.35
CA ASP A 85 3.84 13.90 -9.12
C ASP A 85 2.94 14.94 -8.43
N LEU A 86 2.38 15.88 -9.20
CA LEU A 86 1.50 16.93 -8.66
C LEU A 86 0.25 16.35 -7.98
N ALA A 87 -0.37 15.32 -8.57
CA ALA A 87 -1.55 14.69 -8.00
C ALA A 87 -1.21 13.94 -6.70
N LEU A 88 -0.03 13.32 -6.64
CA LEU A 88 0.48 12.67 -5.43
C LEU A 88 0.73 13.69 -4.32
N VAL A 89 1.35 14.84 -4.65
CA VAL A 89 1.58 15.95 -3.72
C VAL A 89 0.27 16.51 -3.18
N GLN A 90 -0.69 16.82 -4.05
CA GLN A 90 -1.99 17.36 -3.66
C GLN A 90 -2.75 16.41 -2.74
N HIS A 91 -2.74 15.11 -3.06
CA HIS A 91 -3.41 14.11 -2.24
C HIS A 91 -2.73 13.93 -0.88
N ALA A 92 -1.38 13.89 -0.86
CA ALA A 92 -0.61 13.83 0.36
C ALA A 92 -0.87 15.04 1.27
N ASN A 93 -0.88 16.24 0.71
CA ASN A 93 -1.20 17.45 1.47
C ASN A 93 -2.64 17.47 1.96
N ALA A 94 -3.62 16.97 1.19
CA ALA A 94 -4.99 16.85 1.66
C ALA A 94 -5.10 15.91 2.88
N ILE A 95 -4.34 14.80 2.91
CA ILE A 95 -4.28 13.89 4.06
C ILE A 95 -3.60 14.55 5.26
N PHE A 96 -2.50 15.28 5.03
CA PHE A 96 -1.81 16.00 6.09
C PHE A 96 -2.70 17.11 6.68
N THR A 97 -3.42 17.87 5.85
CA THR A 97 -4.33 18.93 6.31
C THR A 97 -5.57 18.38 7.02
N ALA A 98 -6.10 17.22 6.60
CA ALA A 98 -7.24 16.58 7.25
C ALA A 98 -6.89 16.00 8.64
N ARG A 99 -5.61 15.88 8.97
CA ARG A 99 -5.13 15.42 10.28
C ARG A 99 -4.64 16.63 11.08
N GLU A 100 -5.41 17.00 12.09
CA GLU A 100 -5.14 18.16 12.98
C GLU A 100 -3.77 18.09 13.70
N ASP A 101 -3.13 16.92 13.70
CA ASP A 101 -1.80 16.68 14.30
C ASP A 101 -0.60 16.98 13.38
N CYS A 102 -0.81 17.45 12.14
CA CYS A 102 0.31 17.79 11.26
C CYS A 102 0.88 19.18 11.59
N PRO A 103 2.19 19.31 11.88
CA PRO A 103 2.82 20.61 12.01
C PRO A 103 2.62 21.42 10.72
N PRO A 104 2.44 22.75 10.78
CA PRO A 104 2.23 23.61 9.61
C PRO A 104 3.35 23.49 8.56
N ASP A 105 4.52 22.98 8.97
CA ASP A 105 5.72 22.80 8.14
C ASP A 105 5.73 21.44 7.41
N LYS A 106 4.83 20.51 7.74
CA LYS A 106 4.76 19.16 7.17
C LYS A 106 3.92 19.17 5.88
N GLN A 107 4.49 19.72 4.81
CA GLN A 107 3.94 19.63 3.45
C GLN A 107 4.72 18.65 2.58
N ALA A 108 3.98 17.84 1.83
CA ALA A 108 4.50 17.12 0.69
C ALA A 108 4.95 18.12 -0.38
N SER A 109 6.22 18.03 -0.77
CA SER A 109 6.80 18.76 -1.91
C SER A 109 7.01 17.83 -3.09
N HIS A 110 7.32 18.39 -4.26
CA HIS A 110 7.74 17.60 -5.43
C HIS A 110 8.93 16.68 -5.12
N ARG A 111 9.92 17.16 -4.36
CA ARG A 111 11.08 16.34 -3.94
C ARG A 111 10.65 15.19 -3.04
N TRP A 112 9.69 15.43 -2.13
CA TRP A 112 9.10 14.38 -1.31
C TRP A 112 8.38 13.34 -2.19
N ALA A 113 7.55 13.77 -3.15
CA ALA A 113 6.83 12.89 -4.05
C ALA A 113 7.77 12.02 -4.90
N GLN A 114 8.84 12.61 -5.44
CA GLN A 114 9.86 11.85 -6.17
C GLN A 114 10.55 10.80 -5.30
N ARG A 115 10.92 11.16 -4.05
CA ARG A 115 11.49 10.20 -3.09
C ARG A 115 10.49 9.11 -2.73
N PHE A 116 9.23 9.46 -2.55
CA PHE A 116 8.14 8.53 -2.25
C PHE A 116 7.93 7.52 -3.39
N ILE A 117 7.83 8.01 -4.64
CA ILE A 117 7.72 7.18 -5.84
C ILE A 117 8.96 6.29 -5.98
N LYS A 118 10.17 6.84 -5.79
CA LYS A 118 11.42 6.07 -5.88
C LYS A 118 11.49 4.95 -4.84
N ARG A 119 11.12 5.24 -3.58
CA ARG A 119 11.06 4.24 -2.49
C ARG A 119 10.03 3.15 -2.79
N ASN A 120 8.89 3.54 -3.36
CA ASN A 120 7.77 2.66 -3.68
C ASN A 120 7.73 2.25 -5.16
N ALA A 121 8.87 2.27 -5.86
CA ALA A 121 8.92 2.09 -7.30
C ALA A 121 8.34 0.74 -7.78
N HIS A 122 8.31 -0.27 -6.92
CA HIS A 122 7.69 -1.57 -7.20
C HIS A 122 6.17 -1.52 -7.36
N ILE A 123 5.51 -0.47 -6.83
CA ILE A 123 4.07 -0.22 -6.98
C ILE A 123 3.82 0.72 -8.17
N PHE A 124 4.66 1.76 -8.31
CA PHE A 124 4.51 2.79 -9.35
C PHE A 124 5.02 2.36 -10.74
N LYS A 125 6.02 1.48 -10.80
CA LYS A 125 6.43 0.86 -12.07
C LYS A 125 5.41 -0.24 -12.34
N ARG A 126 4.70 -0.14 -13.48
CA ARG A 126 4.00 -1.28 -14.07
C ARG A 126 4.95 -2.48 -14.00
N THR A 127 4.60 -3.50 -13.21
CA THR A 127 5.18 -4.82 -13.38
C THR A 127 4.85 -5.21 -14.82
N ALA A 128 5.84 -5.13 -15.70
CA ALA A 128 5.82 -5.73 -17.02
C ALA A 128 5.90 -7.25 -16.85
N THR A 129 4.93 -7.85 -16.16
CA THR A 129 4.82 -9.30 -15.98
C THR A 129 3.38 -9.67 -15.69
N HIS A 130 2.54 -9.61 -16.71
CA HIS A 130 1.55 -10.65 -16.94
C HIS A 130 1.30 -10.82 -18.44
N PRO A 131 2.06 -11.69 -19.13
CA PRO A 131 1.61 -12.25 -20.39
C PRO A 131 0.59 -13.35 -20.05
N ARG A 132 -0.65 -12.96 -19.73
CA ARG A 132 -1.77 -13.94 -19.66
C ARG A 132 -2.81 -13.74 -20.75
N TYR A 133 -2.53 -12.86 -21.70
CA TYR A 133 -3.27 -12.72 -22.95
C TYR A 133 -2.30 -12.27 -24.06
N ALA A 134 -1.37 -13.14 -24.43
CA ALA A 134 -0.77 -13.13 -25.76
C ALA A 134 -1.23 -14.44 -26.41
N LYS A 135 -1.92 -14.28 -27.55
CA LYS A 135 -2.71 -15.27 -28.28
C LYS A 135 -1.93 -16.50 -28.69
#